data_AF-A0A7S1EXP7-F1
#
_entry.id   AF-A0A7S1EXP7-F1
#
_cell.length_a   1.000
_cell.length_b   1.000
_cell.length_c   1.000
_cell.angle_alpha   90.00
_cell.angle_beta   90.00
_cell.angle_gamma   90.00
#
_symmetry.space_group_name_H-M   'P 1'
#
loop_
_entity.id
_entity.type
_entity.pdbx_description
1 polymer ?
#
loop_
_entity_poly.entity_id
_entity_poly.type
_entity_poly.pdbx_seq_one_letter_code
_entity_poly.pdbx_strand_id
1 'polypeptide(L)'
;TGVPYRVESLSESAAPVGCQVVSIVDHSNVEVVCTALIIKELLKSHFPLMTKVPHVLGADEHLPEDLHTVLVICSRGCFHQTCFLRHVVEADARGALTLPILAEASFRVPSDWHTEFQDLPQCAEFK
;
A
#
# COMPACT_ATOMS: atom_id res chain seq x y z
N THR A 1 11.28 -32.36 -6.65
CA THR A 1 10.18 -32.53 -5.68
C THR A 1 9.56 -31.16 -5.46
N GLY A 2 8.38 -30.90 -6.06
CA GLY A 2 7.72 -29.60 -5.96
C GLY A 2 7.09 -29.44 -4.59
N VAL A 3 7.47 -28.40 -3.85
CA VAL A 3 6.77 -28.02 -2.62
C VAL A 3 5.40 -27.50 -3.04
N PRO A 4 4.29 -28.01 -2.50
CA PRO A 4 2.97 -27.46 -2.81
C PRO A 4 2.91 -26.02 -2.30
N TYR A 5 2.83 -25.07 -3.23
CA TYR A 5 2.63 -23.67 -2.91
C TYR A 5 1.17 -23.49 -2.47
N ARG A 6 0.94 -23.51 -1.16
CA ARG A 6 -0.38 -23.28 -0.59
C ARG A 6 -0.48 -21.78 -0.35
N VAL A 7 -1.38 -21.13 -1.10
CA VAL A 7 -1.75 -19.73 -0.81
C VAL A 7 -2.41 -19.74 0.56
N GLU A 8 -1.69 -19.25 1.57
CA GLU A 8 -2.29 -19.02 2.88
C GLU A 8 -3.45 -18.04 2.70
N SER A 9 -4.56 -18.37 3.36
CA SER A 9 -5.76 -17.54 3.42
C SER A 9 -5.38 -16.06 3.60
N LEU A 10 -5.99 -15.18 2.79
CA LEU A 10 -5.82 -13.71 2.81
C LEU A 10 -6.40 -13.08 4.08
N SER A 11 -6.28 -13.73 5.24
CA SER A 11 -6.73 -13.16 6.50
C SER A 11 -5.89 -11.93 6.79
N GLU A 12 -6.57 -10.80 6.95
CA GLU A 12 -6.05 -9.54 7.47
C GLU A 12 -5.38 -9.82 8.83
N SER A 13 -4.08 -10.06 8.79
CA SER A 13 -3.24 -10.05 9.98
C SER A 13 -2.74 -8.64 10.15
N ALA A 14 -2.78 -8.12 11.37
CA ALA A 14 -2.06 -6.92 11.72
C ALA A 14 -0.59 -7.01 11.28
N ALA A 15 0.01 -5.86 11.00
CA ALA A 15 1.40 -5.72 10.59
C ALA A 15 2.30 -6.49 11.57
N PRO A 16 3.27 -7.26 11.06
CA PRO A 16 4.25 -7.93 11.90
C PRO A 16 4.98 -6.93 12.82
N VAL A 17 5.34 -7.36 14.02
CA VAL A 17 6.18 -6.54 14.92
C VAL A 17 7.49 -6.18 14.21
N GLY A 18 7.85 -4.89 14.24
CA GLY A 18 9.04 -4.37 13.56
C GLY A 18 8.91 -4.28 12.04
N CYS A 19 7.69 -4.26 11.49
CA CYS A 19 7.46 -4.06 10.06
C CYS A 19 8.00 -2.70 9.59
N GLN A 20 8.97 -2.74 8.66
CA GLN A 20 9.65 -1.54 8.13
C GLN A 20 9.16 -1.15 6.74
N VAL A 21 8.50 -2.07 6.04
CA VAL A 21 8.05 -1.89 4.65
C VAL A 21 6.57 -2.26 4.55
N VAL A 22 5.75 -1.36 4.01
CA VAL A 22 4.33 -1.64 3.77
C VAL A 22 3.94 -1.34 2.33
N SER A 23 2.92 -2.04 1.84
CA SER A 23 2.25 -1.77 0.56
C SER A 23 0.91 -1.11 0.83
N ILE A 24 0.75 0.13 0.37
CA ILE A 24 -0.53 0.84 0.35
C ILE A 24 -1.23 0.48 -0.96
N VAL A 25 -2.47 -0.01 -0.86
CA VAL A 25 -3.25 -0.52 -1.99
C VAL A 25 -4.65 0.05 -1.99
N ASP A 26 -5.23 0.19 -3.18
CA ASP A 26 -6.65 0.43 -3.34
C ASP A 26 -7.43 -0.88 -3.11
N HIS A 27 -8.01 -1.02 -1.92
CA HIS A 27 -8.78 -2.21 -1.53
C HIS A 27 -10.10 -2.39 -2.30
N SER A 28 -10.55 -1.39 -3.05
CA SER A 28 -11.69 -1.53 -3.96
C SER A 28 -11.33 -2.29 -5.25
N ASN A 29 -10.03 -2.46 -5.53
CA ASN A 29 -9.52 -3.14 -6.71
C ASN A 29 -8.72 -4.40 -6.32
N VAL A 30 -9.33 -5.57 -6.51
CA VAL A 30 -8.72 -6.86 -6.15
C VAL A 30 -7.43 -7.15 -6.92
N GLU A 31 -7.28 -6.66 -8.15
CA GLU A 31 -6.09 -6.89 -8.97
C GLU A 31 -4.86 -6.21 -8.35
N VAL A 32 -5.06 -5.05 -7.73
CA VAL A 32 -4.02 -4.27 -7.03
C VAL A 32 -3.60 -4.97 -5.74
N VAL A 33 -4.57 -5.46 -4.98
CA VAL A 33 -4.31 -6.26 -3.77
C VAL A 33 -3.53 -7.52 -4.13
N CYS A 34 -3.97 -8.26 -5.16
CA CYS A 34 -3.26 -9.43 -5.68
C CYS A 34 -1.84 -9.08 -6.15
N THR A 35 -1.66 -7.95 -6.84
CA THR A 35 -0.34 -7.47 -7.28
C THR A 35 0.58 -7.24 -6.08
N ALA A 36 0.11 -6.56 -5.03
CA ALA A 36 0.87 -6.32 -3.81
C ALA A 36 1.29 -7.63 -3.10
N LEU A 37 0.38 -8.61 -3.07
CA LEU A 37 0.65 -9.93 -2.50
C LEU A 37 1.66 -10.73 -3.31
N ILE A 38 1.59 -10.69 -4.64
CA ILE A 38 2.59 -11.32 -5.51
C ILE A 38 3.97 -10.68 -5.27
N ILE A 39 4.05 -9.35 -5.20
CA ILE A 39 5.29 -8.63 -4.88
C ILE A 39 5.82 -9.08 -3.51
N LYS A 40 4.97 -9.11 -2.47
CA LYS A 40 5.33 -9.61 -1.14
C LYS A 40 5.96 -11.01 -1.22
N GLU A 41 5.32 -11.95 -1.91
CA GLU A 41 5.81 -13.32 -2.05
C GLU A 41 7.13 -13.43 -2.82
N LEU A 42 7.28 -12.69 -3.93
CA LEU A 42 8.51 -12.66 -4.71
C LEU A 42 9.69 -12.14 -3.86
N LEU A 43 9.44 -11.10 -3.07
CA LEU A 43 10.46 -10.47 -2.23
C LEU A 43 10.86 -11.29 -1.00
N LYS A 44 10.03 -12.23 -0.52
CA LYS A 44 10.40 -13.12 0.60
C LYS A 44 11.73 -13.86 0.36
N SER A 45 11.97 -14.28 -0.87
CA SER A 45 13.21 -15.01 -1.21
C SER A 45 14.46 -14.12 -1.20
N HIS A 46 14.28 -12.79 -1.32
CA HIS A 46 15.36 -11.81 -1.38
C HIS A 46 15.63 -11.13 -0.03
N PHE A 47 14.68 -11.17 0.90
CA PHE A 47 14.82 -10.58 2.22
C PHE A 47 14.77 -11.65 3.33
N PRO A 48 15.90 -11.98 3.95
CA PRO A 48 15.93 -12.98 5.03
C PRO A 48 15.24 -12.49 6.31
N LEU A 49 15.04 -11.17 6.45
CA LEU A 49 14.32 -10.55 7.56
C LEU A 49 12.88 -10.23 7.14
N MET A 50 11.91 -10.85 7.82
CA MET A 50 10.48 -10.63 7.56
C MET A 50 10.06 -9.17 7.77
N THR A 51 10.82 -8.39 8.55
CA THR A 51 10.60 -6.95 8.76
C THR A 51 10.74 -6.11 7.48
N LYS A 52 11.49 -6.61 6.49
CA LYS A 52 11.71 -5.95 5.20
C LYS A 52 10.83 -6.48 4.07
N VAL A 53 10.07 -7.54 4.34
CA VAL A 53 9.07 -8.06 3.41
C VAL A 53 7.84 -7.16 3.50
N PRO A 54 7.35 -6.58 2.38
CA PRO A 54 6.23 -5.65 2.44
C PRO A 54 4.98 -6.27 3.06
N HIS A 55 4.43 -5.61 4.08
CA HIS A 55 3.10 -5.93 4.59
C HIS A 55 2.04 -5.22 3.77
N VAL A 56 1.01 -5.94 3.30
CA VAL A 56 -0.11 -5.29 2.58
C VAL A 56 -1.04 -4.71 3.63
N LEU A 57 -1.06 -3.38 3.72
CA LEU A 57 -1.75 -2.65 4.78
C LEU A 57 -3.27 -2.76 4.59
N GLY A 58 -4.00 -3.15 5.64
CA GLY A 58 -5.47 -3.16 5.63
C GLY A 58 -6.07 -1.76 5.53
N ALA A 59 -7.32 -1.63 5.06
CA ALA A 59 -7.95 -0.31 4.85
C ALA A 59 -8.07 0.51 6.15
N ASP A 60 -8.34 -0.17 7.27
CA ASP A 60 -8.49 0.43 8.60
C ASP A 60 -7.24 0.28 9.47
N GLU A 61 -6.17 -0.28 8.92
CA GLU A 61 -4.91 -0.48 9.63
C GLU A 61 -4.11 0.83 9.71
N HIS A 62 -3.35 1.01 10.80
CA HIS A 62 -2.43 2.13 10.94
C HIS A 62 -1.04 1.79 10.43
N LEU A 63 -0.28 2.81 9.99
CA LEU A 63 1.10 2.59 9.62
C LEU A 63 1.95 2.18 10.83
N PRO A 64 2.80 1.15 10.71
CA PRO A 64 3.65 0.69 11.80
C PRO A 64 4.61 1.80 12.24
N GLU A 65 4.97 1.84 13.51
CA GLU A 65 5.85 2.89 14.08
C GLU A 65 7.25 2.88 13.44
N ASP A 66 7.78 1.70 13.16
CA ASP A 66 9.11 1.49 12.56
C ASP A 66 9.13 1.61 11.02
N LEU A 67 8.12 2.25 10.42
CA LEU A 67 8.00 2.38 8.98
C LEU A 67 9.17 3.18 8.38
N HIS A 68 9.81 2.61 7.35
CA HIS A 68 10.85 3.28 6.58
C HIS A 68 10.54 3.39 5.09
N THR A 69 9.75 2.46 4.54
CA THR A 69 9.48 2.43 3.10
C THR A 69 8.03 2.03 2.81
N VAL A 70 7.42 2.74 1.88
CA VAL A 70 6.07 2.50 1.39
C VAL A 70 6.10 2.17 -0.09
N LEU A 71 5.49 1.04 -0.45
CA LEU A 71 5.17 0.69 -1.82
C LEU A 71 3.75 1.19 -2.10
N VAL A 72 3.61 2.19 -2.96
CA VAL A 72 2.29 2.73 -3.31
C VAL A 72 1.84 2.05 -4.60
N ILE A 73 0.92 1.09 -4.49
CA ILE A 73 0.45 0.33 -5.66
C ILE A 73 -0.69 1.13 -6.31
N CYS A 74 -0.35 1.80 -7.40
CA CYS A 74 -1.20 2.74 -8.10
C CYS A 74 -2.13 2.02 -9.10
N SER A 75 -3.44 2.23 -8.94
CA SER A 75 -4.49 1.88 -9.90
C SER A 75 -5.26 3.10 -10.36
N ARG A 76 -6.09 2.94 -11.40
CA ARG A 76 -7.01 4.00 -11.77
C ARG A 76 -7.98 4.27 -10.61
N GLY A 77 -8.05 5.52 -10.18
CA GLY A 77 -9.00 5.96 -9.16
C GLY A 77 -8.56 5.75 -7.72
N CYS A 78 -7.36 5.21 -7.46
CA CYS A 78 -6.88 4.96 -6.09
C CYS A 78 -6.90 6.21 -5.20
N PHE A 79 -6.70 7.39 -5.78
CA PHE A 79 -6.74 8.67 -5.05
C PHE A 79 -8.16 9.14 -4.66
N HIS A 80 -9.22 8.47 -5.12
CA HIS A 80 -10.58 8.75 -4.63
C HIS A 80 -10.91 7.96 -3.35
N GLN A 81 -10.05 7.02 -2.96
CA GLN A 81 -10.24 6.22 -1.76
C GLN A 81 -9.62 6.93 -0.55
N THR A 82 -10.47 7.33 0.41
CA THR A 82 -10.04 8.06 1.60
C THR A 82 -8.99 7.29 2.41
N CYS A 83 -9.13 5.97 2.55
CA CYS A 83 -8.15 5.14 3.26
C CYS A 83 -6.77 5.19 2.58
N PHE A 84 -6.74 5.05 1.25
CA PHE A 84 -5.53 5.12 0.44
C PHE A 84 -4.83 6.47 0.61
N LEU A 85 -5.57 7.57 0.44
CA LEU A 85 -5.02 8.92 0.62
C LEU A 85 -4.50 9.15 2.04
N ARG A 86 -5.27 8.74 3.05
CA ARG A 86 -4.87 8.85 4.46
C ARG A 86 -3.51 8.18 4.68
N HIS A 87 -3.33 6.95 4.21
CA HIS A 87 -2.07 6.22 4.37
C HIS A 87 -0.91 6.88 3.59
N VAL A 88 -1.16 7.38 2.39
CA VAL A 88 -0.13 8.08 1.60
C VAL A 88 0.33 9.35 2.32
N VAL A 89 -0.61 10.18 2.78
CA VAL A 89 -0.31 11.42 3.52
C VAL A 89 0.38 11.13 4.84
N GLU A 90 -0.08 10.10 5.57
CA GLU A 90 0.54 9.70 6.84
C GLU A 90 1.98 9.20 6.64
N ALA A 91 2.25 8.45 5.57
CA ALA A 91 3.60 7.97 5.26
C ALA A 91 4.55 9.10 4.87
N ASP A 92 4.06 10.08 4.10
CA ASP A 92 4.81 11.29 3.75
C ASP A 92 5.13 12.14 4.99
N ALA A 93 4.14 12.35 5.87
CA ALA A 93 4.33 13.06 7.14
C ALA A 93 5.38 12.40 8.05
N ARG A 94 5.55 11.08 7.96
CA ARG A 94 6.59 10.31 8.68
C ARG A 94 7.95 10.31 7.96
N GLY A 95 8.06 10.91 6.78
CA GLY A 95 9.29 10.94 5.99
C GLY A 95 9.69 9.57 5.42
N ALA A 96 8.72 8.66 5.24
CA ALA A 96 8.99 7.34 4.70
C ALA A 96 9.38 7.43 3.21
N LEU A 97 10.31 6.58 2.78
CA LEU A 97 10.69 6.47 1.38
C LEU A 97 9.51 5.90 0.57
N THR A 98 9.02 6.65 -0.41
CA THR A 98 7.88 6.23 -1.24
C THR A 98 8.35 5.70 -2.59
N LEU A 99 7.94 4.47 -2.92
CA LEU A 99 8.14 3.86 -4.23
C LEU A 99 6.78 3.60 -4.91
N PRO A 100 6.39 4.39 -5.91
CA PRO A 100 5.17 4.14 -6.68
C PRO A 100 5.35 2.94 -7.62
N ILE A 101 4.36 2.04 -7.63
CA ILE A 101 4.31 0.87 -8.50
C ILE A 101 3.02 0.95 -9.31
N LEU A 102 3.15 1.01 -10.63
CA LEU A 102 2.00 1.09 -11.52
C LEU A 102 1.45 -0.32 -11.76
N ALA A 103 0.26 -0.62 -11.21
CA ALA A 103 -0.40 -1.91 -11.46
C ALA A 103 -1.04 -1.98 -12.85
N GLU A 104 -1.31 -0.83 -13.46
CA GLU A 104 -1.96 -0.74 -14.77
C GLU A 104 -1.17 0.17 -15.71
N ALA A 105 -0.99 -0.25 -16.97
CA ALA A 105 -0.35 0.57 -18.01
C ALA A 105 -1.15 1.85 -18.34
N SER A 106 -2.45 1.80 -18.08
CA SER A 106 -3.35 2.94 -18.25
C SER A 106 -3.42 3.88 -17.05
N PHE A 107 -2.61 3.65 -16.01
CA PHE A 107 -2.51 4.59 -14.90
C PHE A 107 -2.05 5.96 -15.40
N ARG A 108 -2.72 7.01 -14.93
CA ARG A 108 -2.36 8.39 -15.19
C ARG A 108 -2.36 9.12 -13.87
N VAL A 109 -1.28 9.85 -13.61
CA VAL A 109 -1.30 10.84 -12.53
C VAL A 109 -2.31 11.91 -12.94
N PRO A 110 -3.20 12.33 -12.03
CA PRO A 110 -4.11 13.44 -12.27
C PRO A 110 -3.37 14.64 -12.87
N SER A 111 -3.82 15.09 -14.05
CA SER A 111 -3.20 16.23 -14.73
C SER A 111 -3.56 17.56 -14.08
N ASP A 112 -4.70 17.59 -13.39
CA ASP A 112 -5.19 18.73 -12.63
C ASP A 112 -5.66 18.26 -11.25
N TRP A 113 -4.73 18.29 -10.31
CA TRP A 113 -4.98 17.95 -8.92
C TRP A 113 -5.96 18.93 -8.24
N HIS A 114 -6.11 20.15 -8.75
CA HIS A 114 -7.06 21.10 -8.17
C HIS A 114 -8.51 20.73 -8.48
N THR A 115 -8.77 20.10 -9.62
CA THR A 115 -10.13 19.79 -10.05
C THR A 115 -10.63 18.44 -9.52
N GLU A 116 -9.77 17.42 -9.42
CA GLU A 116 -10.18 16.10 -8.90
C GLU A 116 -10.33 16.05 -7.36
N PHE A 117 -9.56 16.86 -6.63
CA PHE A 117 -9.61 16.89 -5.16
C PHE A 117 -10.61 17.92 -4.61
N GLN A 118 -11.33 18.66 -5.47
CA GLN A 118 -12.38 19.61 -5.07
C GLN A 118 -13.64 18.93 -4.52
N ASP A 119 -13.93 17.70 -4.96
CA ASP A 119 -15.07 16.90 -4.52
C ASP A 119 -14.75 16.01 -3.31
N LEU A 120 -13.49 15.98 -2.88
CA LEU A 120 -13.16 15.32 -1.62
C LEU A 120 -13.61 16.21 -0.46
N PRO A 121 -14.25 15.64 0.57
CA PRO A 121 -14.56 16.41 1.77
C PRO A 121 -13.26 17.06 2.25
N GLN A 122 -13.27 18.40 2.36
CA GLN A 122 -12.14 19.16 2.90
C GLN A 122 -11.62 18.40 4.12
N CYS A 123 -10.37 17.94 4.05
CA CYS A 123 -9.69 17.38 5.22
C CYS A 123 -9.65 18.48 6.27
N ALA A 124 -10.65 18.49 7.14
CA ALA A 124 -10.70 19.33 8.30
C ALA A 124 -9.47 18.97 9.15
N GLU A 125 -8.59 19.96 9.30
CA GLU A 125 -7.56 20.10 10.33
C GLU A 125 -7.15 18.80 11.04
N PHE A 126 -6.11 18.14 10.52
CA PHE A 126 -5.28 17.29 11.39
C PHE A 126 -4.40 18.23 12.23
N LYS A 127 -4.91 18.60 13.40
CA LYS A 127 -4.12 19.16 14.51
C LYS A 127 -3.49 18.04 15.33
#